data_AF-A0A964XYA8-F1
#
_entry.id   AF-A0A964XYA8-F1
#
_cell.length_a   1.000
_cell.length_b   1.000
_cell.length_c   1.000
_cell.angle_alpha   90.00
_cell.angle_beta   90.00
_cell.angle_gamma   90.00
#
_symmetry.space_group_name_H-M   'P 1'
#
loop_
_entity.id
_entity.type
_entity.pdbx_description
1 polymer ?
#
loop_
_entity_poly.entity_id
_entity_poly.type
_entity_poly.pdbx_seq_one_letter_code
_entity_poly.pdbx_strand_id
1 'polypeptide(L)'
;MDYAVTFATLNCLDYTKKCVDSLLKSGVSLDRLVIVDNHSSDGTQDYLRTLNPGHLILNRDNLSCGAAWNQGILAMQKEWTIVMNNDIVVAPGFAERLIQFAVQNDLKLVSPARIDGQLDYDFADFASQSQINMANATRWGSSNAVCMCMHWSLFHQVGFFRMAPQLLGFEDGLFYNEIRKHHIPHATTGSVWIHHFGQVTQDHMKMVLGMNTKDVLVKVNDRKLYQQSWIERKLHRHQLKRSLRQWRTQELAQFGQTLHGYRANQEFIWL
;
A
#
# COMPACT_ATOMS: atom_id res chain seq x y z
N MET A 1 4.66 0.68 20.87
CA MET A 1 4.25 -0.40 19.94
C MET A 1 5.48 -0.91 19.23
N ASP A 2 5.62 -2.24 19.09
CA ASP A 2 6.75 -2.85 18.39
C ASP A 2 6.43 -2.95 16.89
N TYR A 3 7.02 -2.07 16.08
CA TYR A 3 6.73 -2.00 14.65
C TYR A 3 7.91 -1.49 13.81
N ALA A 4 7.90 -1.86 12.53
CA ALA A 4 8.77 -1.33 11.48
C ALA A 4 7.95 -0.86 10.26
N VAL A 5 8.53 0.05 9.48
CA VAL A 5 7.96 0.51 8.20
C VAL A 5 8.93 0.17 7.08
N THR A 6 8.47 -0.63 6.13
CA THR A 6 9.22 -1.06 4.96
C THR A 6 8.63 -0.44 3.70
N PHE A 7 9.49 0.15 2.87
CA PHE A 7 9.12 0.47 1.50
C PHE A 7 10.21 0.04 0.51
N ALA A 8 9.75 -0.33 -0.68
CA ALA A 8 10.62 -0.63 -1.81
C ALA A 8 10.64 0.57 -2.76
N THR A 9 11.78 0.80 -3.43
CA THR A 9 11.91 1.89 -4.40
C THR A 9 12.73 1.45 -5.62
N LEU A 10 12.37 1.98 -6.79
CA LEU A 10 13.12 1.85 -8.04
C LEU A 10 12.96 3.17 -8.79
N ASN A 11 14.01 3.98 -8.77
CA ASN A 11 14.00 5.38 -9.17
C ASN A 11 12.96 6.20 -8.37
N CYS A 12 12.61 7.38 -8.88
CA CYS A 12 11.62 8.29 -8.31
C CYS A 12 12.12 9.08 -7.08
N LEU A 13 13.36 9.60 -7.15
CA LEU A 13 14.03 10.35 -6.07
C LEU A 13 13.11 11.38 -5.37
N ASP A 14 12.40 12.21 -6.14
CA ASP A 14 11.56 13.28 -5.59
C ASP A 14 10.36 12.74 -4.79
N TYR A 15 9.77 11.63 -5.22
CA TYR A 15 8.69 10.98 -4.49
C TYR A 15 9.22 10.29 -3.24
N THR A 16 10.37 9.62 -3.33
CA THR A 16 11.05 9.00 -2.18
C THR A 16 11.36 10.04 -1.10
N LYS A 17 11.86 11.22 -1.47
CA LYS A 17 12.09 12.33 -0.53
C LYS A 17 10.82 12.79 0.18
N LYS A 18 9.72 12.97 -0.57
CA LYS A 18 8.41 13.35 -0.01
C LYS A 18 7.86 12.27 0.94
N CYS A 19 8.00 11.01 0.58
CA CYS A 19 7.57 9.88 1.39
C CYS A 19 8.33 9.84 2.72
N VAL A 20 9.66 9.87 2.68
CA VAL A 20 10.50 9.88 3.90
C VAL A 20 10.19 11.10 4.77
N ASP A 21 10.13 12.30 4.20
CA ASP A 21 9.80 13.52 4.95
C ASP A 21 8.42 13.41 5.64
N SER A 22 7.41 12.87 4.95
CA SER A 22 6.09 12.66 5.53
C SER A 22 6.07 11.62 6.65
N LEU A 23 6.85 10.54 6.52
CA LEU A 23 7.00 9.52 7.56
C LEU A 23 7.60 10.14 8.82
N LEU A 24 8.68 10.93 8.69
CA LEU A 24 9.30 11.62 9.82
C LEU A 24 8.34 12.60 10.49
N LYS A 25 7.65 13.43 9.70
CA LYS A 25 6.63 14.35 10.21
C LYS A 25 5.45 13.64 10.86
N SER A 26 5.16 12.41 10.45
CA SER A 26 4.10 11.60 11.06
C SER A 26 4.47 10.98 12.41
N GLY A 27 5.76 11.06 12.80
CA GLY A 27 6.28 10.49 14.04
C GLY A 27 7.00 9.14 13.86
N VAL A 28 7.16 8.65 12.63
CA VAL A 28 7.97 7.45 12.36
C VAL A 28 9.44 7.85 12.35
N SER A 29 10.23 7.32 13.27
CA SER A 29 11.66 7.59 13.35
C SER A 29 12.46 6.81 12.30
N LEU A 30 13.63 7.33 11.90
CA LEU A 30 14.48 6.68 10.90
C LEU A 30 14.89 5.25 11.31
N ASP A 31 15.15 5.00 12.59
CA ASP A 31 15.53 3.67 13.10
C ASP A 31 14.45 2.60 12.92
N ARG A 32 13.20 2.99 12.64
CA ARG A 32 12.09 2.09 12.32
C ARG A 32 11.90 1.85 10.82
N LEU A 33 12.64 2.58 9.98
CA LEU A 33 12.54 2.44 8.54
C LEU A 33 13.45 1.32 8.04
N VAL A 34 12.89 0.50 7.16
CA VAL A 34 13.64 -0.43 6.31
C VAL A 34 13.42 -0.03 4.87
N ILE A 35 14.48 0.44 4.22
CA ILE A 35 14.42 0.93 2.85
C ILE A 35 15.09 -0.08 1.94
N VAL A 36 14.36 -0.56 0.93
CA VAL A 36 14.88 -1.52 -0.04
C VAL A 36 14.90 -0.89 -1.43
N ASP A 37 16.09 -0.59 -1.93
CA ASP A 37 16.30 -0.06 -3.27
C ASP A 37 16.53 -1.18 -4.28
N ASN A 38 15.71 -1.23 -5.32
CA ASN A 38 15.72 -2.24 -6.37
C ASN A 38 16.62 -1.82 -7.56
N HIS A 39 17.80 -1.28 -7.26
CA HIS A 39 18.79 -0.82 -8.25
C HIS A 39 18.42 0.49 -8.96
N SER A 40 18.13 1.54 -8.19
CA SER A 40 17.88 2.87 -8.74
C SER A 40 19.13 3.52 -9.34
N SER A 41 18.94 4.31 -10.40
CA SER A 41 20.00 5.00 -11.15
C SER A 41 19.82 6.52 -11.28
N ASP A 42 18.82 7.09 -10.60
CA ASP A 42 18.41 8.51 -10.71
C ASP A 42 18.88 9.37 -9.53
N GLY A 43 19.88 8.91 -8.77
CA GLY A 43 20.36 9.56 -7.54
C GLY A 43 19.60 9.17 -6.27
N THR A 44 18.55 8.33 -6.37
CA THR A 44 17.85 7.77 -5.20
C THR A 44 18.81 7.08 -4.24
N GLN A 45 19.71 6.25 -4.76
CA GLN A 45 20.70 5.54 -3.94
C GLN A 45 21.61 6.46 -3.11
N ASP A 46 22.09 7.55 -3.70
CA ASP A 46 22.95 8.51 -2.99
C ASP A 46 22.18 9.20 -1.89
N TYR A 47 20.94 9.64 -2.18
CA TYR A 47 20.06 10.22 -1.17
C TYR A 47 19.80 9.24 -0.01
N LEU A 48 19.47 7.98 -0.32
CA LEU A 48 19.17 6.96 0.69
C LEU A 48 20.36 6.68 1.62
N ARG A 49 21.60 6.77 1.13
CA ARG A 49 22.81 6.63 1.97
C ARG A 49 23.01 7.76 2.97
N THR A 50 22.36 8.90 2.75
CA THR A 50 22.41 10.03 3.69
C THR A 50 21.38 9.91 4.80
N LEU A 51 20.30 9.16 4.55
CA LEU A 51 19.38 8.72 5.59
C LEU A 51 20.10 7.64 6.38
N ASN A 52 20.07 7.68 7.70
CA ASN A 52 20.57 6.60 8.55
C ASN A 52 19.37 5.76 9.02
N PRO A 53 18.67 5.02 8.12
CA PRO A 53 17.50 4.25 8.50
C PRO A 53 17.91 3.04 9.34
N GLY A 54 16.94 2.42 10.01
CA GLY A 54 17.14 1.17 10.73
C GLY A 54 17.80 0.09 9.87
N HIS A 55 17.37 -0.03 8.61
CA HIS A 55 18.07 -0.81 7.60
C HIS A 55 17.96 -0.19 6.20
N LEU A 56 19.05 -0.27 5.44
CA LEU A 56 19.11 0.07 4.02
C LEU A 56 19.62 -1.15 3.24
N ILE A 57 18.82 -1.63 2.31
CA ILE A 57 19.16 -2.74 1.41
C ILE A 57 19.24 -2.18 0.00
N LEU A 58 20.38 -2.39 -0.66
CA LEU A 58 20.63 -1.92 -2.02
C LEU A 58 20.83 -3.14 -2.92
N ASN A 59 19.78 -3.51 -3.64
CA ASN A 59 19.84 -4.64 -4.54
C ASN A 59 20.71 -4.32 -5.77
N ARG A 60 21.31 -5.37 -6.32
CA ARG A 60 22.12 -5.29 -7.56
C ARG A 60 21.26 -5.24 -8.82
N ASP A 61 20.02 -5.69 -8.71
CA ASP A 61 19.04 -5.78 -9.80
C ASP A 61 17.63 -5.51 -9.23
N ASN A 62 16.66 -5.28 -10.11
CA ASN A 62 15.25 -5.20 -9.72
C ASN A 62 14.69 -6.60 -9.42
N LEU A 63 14.50 -6.92 -8.13
CA LEU A 63 14.02 -8.23 -7.68
C LEU A 63 12.49 -8.37 -7.62
N SER A 64 11.73 -7.39 -8.10
CA SER A 64 10.28 -7.17 -7.86
C SER A 64 9.95 -6.54 -6.51
N CYS A 65 8.75 -5.97 -6.43
CA CYS A 65 8.23 -5.35 -5.22
C CYS A 65 8.02 -6.37 -4.10
N GLY A 66 7.44 -7.54 -4.41
CA GLY A 66 7.20 -8.59 -3.41
C GLY A 66 8.49 -9.12 -2.77
N ALA A 67 9.56 -9.29 -3.56
CA ALA A 67 10.86 -9.70 -3.00
C ALA A 67 11.47 -8.60 -2.13
N ALA A 68 11.42 -7.34 -2.57
CA ALA A 68 11.93 -6.22 -1.78
C ALA A 68 11.16 -6.03 -0.47
N TRP A 69 9.83 -6.16 -0.49
CA TRP A 69 9.01 -6.16 0.73
C TRP A 69 9.40 -7.30 1.67
N ASN A 70 9.59 -8.52 1.17
CA ASN A 70 10.05 -9.64 1.99
C ASN A 70 11.42 -9.39 2.61
N GLN A 71 12.38 -8.84 1.84
CA GLN A 71 13.71 -8.49 2.35
C GLN A 71 13.59 -7.51 3.52
N GLY A 72 12.76 -6.48 3.39
CA GLY A 72 12.57 -5.50 4.44
C GLY A 72 11.88 -6.06 5.69
N ILE A 73 10.78 -6.82 5.51
CA ILE A 73 10.08 -7.49 6.61
C ILE A 73 11.02 -8.42 7.39
N LEU A 74 11.88 -9.16 6.69
CA LEU A 74 12.80 -10.12 7.31
C LEU A 74 14.02 -9.45 7.95
N ALA A 75 14.47 -8.31 7.42
CA ALA A 75 15.58 -7.55 7.98
C ALA A 75 15.23 -6.91 9.33
N MET A 76 13.98 -6.48 9.52
CA MET A 76 13.49 -5.94 10.79
C MET A 76 12.17 -6.59 11.22
N GLN A 77 12.29 -7.76 11.84
CA GLN A 77 11.13 -8.49 12.34
C GLN A 77 10.55 -7.80 13.58
N LYS A 78 9.26 -7.52 13.52
CA LYS A 78 8.50 -6.79 14.52
C LYS A 78 7.12 -7.40 14.67
N GLU A 79 6.48 -7.17 15.81
CA GLU A 79 5.10 -7.60 16.02
C GLU A 79 4.17 -7.06 14.92
N TRP A 80 4.35 -5.79 14.53
CA TRP A 80 3.67 -5.17 13.40
C TRP A 80 4.65 -4.72 12.33
N THR A 81 4.34 -4.98 11.07
CA THR A 81 5.11 -4.46 9.93
C THR A 81 4.20 -3.69 9.00
N ILE A 82 4.59 -2.47 8.64
CA ILE A 82 3.90 -1.67 7.63
C ILE A 82 4.69 -1.80 6.35
N VAL A 83 4.07 -2.32 5.30
CA VAL A 83 4.64 -2.40 3.95
C VAL A 83 3.92 -1.40 3.07
N MET A 84 4.66 -0.59 2.33
CA MET A 84 4.08 0.46 1.50
C MET A 84 4.91 0.77 0.26
N ASN A 85 4.32 1.47 -0.70
CA ASN A 85 5.03 2.07 -1.81
C ASN A 85 5.83 3.32 -1.37
N ASN A 86 6.79 3.75 -2.19
CA ASN A 86 7.59 4.96 -1.97
C ASN A 86 6.97 6.25 -2.55
N ASP A 87 5.84 6.15 -3.25
CA ASP A 87 5.09 7.24 -3.88
C ASP A 87 3.83 7.61 -3.09
N ILE A 88 3.96 7.65 -1.77
CA ILE A 88 2.89 8.10 -0.87
C ILE A 88 3.34 9.21 0.07
N VAL A 89 2.37 9.98 0.55
CA VAL A 89 2.51 10.93 1.65
C VAL A 89 1.56 10.50 2.76
N VAL A 90 2.06 10.39 3.98
CA VAL A 90 1.28 9.91 5.13
C VAL A 90 0.88 11.04 6.08
N ALA A 91 -0.26 10.87 6.76
CA ALA A 91 -0.78 11.83 7.72
C ALA A 91 -0.14 11.68 9.12
N PRO A 92 -0.22 12.70 10.01
CA PRO A 92 0.30 12.62 11.37
C PRO A 92 -0.26 11.45 12.21
N GLY A 93 0.62 10.73 12.92
CA GLY A 93 0.25 9.56 13.72
C GLY A 93 -0.06 8.30 12.90
N PHE A 94 0.30 8.29 11.61
CA PHE A 94 0.01 7.23 10.64
C PHE A 94 0.18 5.80 11.17
N ALA A 95 1.40 5.44 11.60
CA ALA A 95 1.70 4.06 11.99
C ALA A 95 0.95 3.64 13.26
N GLU A 96 0.98 4.49 14.29
CA GLU A 96 0.34 4.20 15.58
C GLU A 96 -1.17 4.08 15.46
N ARG A 97 -1.82 4.98 14.70
CA ARG A 97 -3.28 4.94 14.49
C ARG A 97 -3.71 3.70 13.72
N LEU A 98 -2.95 3.25 12.70
CA LEU A 98 -3.24 2.00 11.99
C LEU A 98 -3.17 0.80 12.94
N ILE A 99 -2.09 0.70 13.73
CA ILE A 99 -1.90 -0.41 14.67
C ILE A 99 -2.99 -0.38 15.75
N GLN A 100 -3.31 0.78 16.32
CA GLN A 100 -4.39 0.94 17.30
C GLN A 100 -5.73 0.48 16.74
N PHE A 101 -6.08 0.91 15.52
CA PHE A 101 -7.31 0.49 14.87
C PHE A 101 -7.34 -1.03 14.67
N ALA A 102 -6.23 -1.63 14.24
CA ALA A 102 -6.16 -3.06 14.02
C ALA A 102 -6.32 -3.85 15.33
N VAL A 103 -5.64 -3.45 16.40
CA VAL A 103 -5.74 -4.07 17.73
C VAL A 103 -7.16 -3.97 18.28
N GLN A 104 -7.79 -2.79 18.20
CA GLN A 104 -9.15 -2.56 18.71
C GLN A 104 -10.21 -3.41 18.00
N ASN A 105 -9.96 -3.79 16.75
CA ASN A 105 -10.91 -4.50 15.90
C ASN A 105 -10.50 -5.96 15.60
N ASP A 106 -9.49 -6.48 16.32
CA ASP A 106 -8.95 -7.84 16.14
C ASP A 106 -8.59 -8.17 14.68
N LEU A 107 -7.95 -7.20 14.01
CA LEU A 107 -7.53 -7.32 12.62
C LEU A 107 -6.06 -7.73 12.53
N LYS A 108 -5.74 -8.59 11.56
CA LYS A 108 -4.35 -8.97 11.25
C LYS A 108 -3.75 -8.14 10.12
N LEU A 109 -4.59 -7.45 9.35
CA LEU A 109 -4.18 -6.56 8.26
C LEU A 109 -5.11 -5.34 8.21
N VAL A 110 -4.53 -4.15 8.15
CA VAL A 110 -5.28 -2.91 7.91
C VAL A 110 -4.60 -2.06 6.86
N SER A 111 -5.41 -1.39 6.02
CA SER A 111 -4.95 -0.35 5.10
C SER A 111 -5.59 1.00 5.44
N PRO A 112 -4.87 2.12 5.22
CA PRO A 112 -5.46 3.45 5.33
C PRO A 112 -6.42 3.75 4.18
N ALA A 113 -7.30 4.73 4.38
CA ALA A 113 -8.01 5.41 3.31
C ALA A 113 -7.01 6.15 2.41
N ARG A 114 -7.36 6.34 1.13
CA ARG A 114 -6.42 6.94 0.17
C ARG A 114 -7.06 7.90 -0.81
N ILE A 115 -6.27 8.89 -1.20
CA ILE A 115 -6.50 9.74 -2.37
C ILE A 115 -5.40 9.47 -3.39
N ASP A 116 -5.81 9.05 -4.59
CA ASP A 116 -4.88 8.82 -5.71
C ASP A 116 -4.77 10.07 -6.61
N GLY A 117 -3.61 10.32 -7.22
CA GLY A 117 -3.44 11.31 -8.29
C GLY A 117 -2.47 12.44 -7.95
N GLN A 118 -2.68 13.63 -8.53
CA GLN A 118 -1.79 14.77 -8.28
C GLN A 118 -2.02 15.36 -6.89
N LEU A 119 -0.94 15.68 -6.17
CA LEU A 119 -1.00 16.41 -4.91
C LEU A 119 -1.16 17.92 -5.17
N ASP A 120 -2.37 18.32 -5.51
CA ASP A 120 -2.77 19.71 -5.83
C ASP A 120 -3.68 20.33 -4.75
N TYR A 121 -3.60 19.82 -3.53
CA TYR A 121 -4.38 20.25 -2.36
C TYR A 121 -3.53 20.15 -1.09
N ASP A 122 -3.94 20.83 -0.02
CA ASP A 122 -3.31 20.66 1.29
C ASP A 122 -3.71 19.32 1.90
N PHE A 123 -2.84 18.32 1.75
CA PHE A 123 -3.09 16.99 2.28
C PHE A 123 -3.08 16.95 3.80
N ALA A 124 -2.28 17.79 4.47
CA ALA A 124 -2.22 17.78 5.93
C ALA A 124 -3.54 18.29 6.52
N ASP A 125 -4.05 19.41 6.00
CA ASP A 125 -5.36 19.94 6.39
C ASP A 125 -6.48 18.95 6.07
N PHE A 126 -6.53 18.44 4.83
CA PHE A 126 -7.52 17.45 4.41
C PHE A 126 -7.51 16.20 5.31
N ALA A 127 -6.33 15.64 5.60
CA ALA A 127 -6.20 14.44 6.43
C ALA A 127 -6.61 14.72 7.87
N SER A 128 -6.26 15.89 8.42
CA SER A 128 -6.64 16.26 9.79
C SER A 128 -8.17 16.27 9.98
N GLN A 129 -8.91 16.80 9.01
CA GLN A 129 -10.37 16.85 9.02
C GLN A 129 -10.98 15.48 8.71
N SER A 130 -10.47 14.79 7.68
CA SER A 130 -11.02 13.52 7.22
C SER A 130 -10.82 12.38 8.22
N GLN A 131 -9.70 12.35 8.95
CA GLN A 131 -9.47 11.36 10.00
C GLN A 131 -10.46 11.47 11.15
N ILE A 132 -11.00 12.67 11.41
CA ILE A 132 -12.04 12.90 12.42
C ILE A 132 -13.41 12.56 11.84
N ASN A 133 -13.76 13.14 10.68
CA ASN A 133 -15.05 12.94 10.03
C ASN A 133 -15.31 11.44 9.72
N MET A 134 -14.29 10.74 9.24
CA MET A 134 -14.39 9.33 8.82
C MET A 134 -13.74 8.35 9.81
N ALA A 135 -13.52 8.74 11.07
CA ALA A 135 -12.89 7.89 12.08
C ALA A 135 -13.53 6.48 12.19
N ASN A 136 -14.86 6.43 12.06
CA ASN A 136 -15.65 5.19 12.18
C ASN A 136 -15.96 4.52 10.83
N ALA A 137 -15.55 5.12 9.71
CA ALA A 137 -15.79 4.54 8.39
C ALA A 137 -14.83 3.36 8.17
N THR A 138 -15.39 2.18 7.92
CA THR A 138 -14.63 0.94 7.78
C THR A 138 -15.16 0.08 6.65
N ARG A 139 -14.29 -0.34 5.74
CA ARG A 139 -14.58 -1.35 4.72
C ARG A 139 -14.03 -2.71 5.18
N TRP A 140 -14.87 -3.50 5.85
CA TRP A 140 -14.53 -4.85 6.31
C TRP A 140 -14.25 -5.80 5.15
N GLY A 141 -13.19 -6.59 5.24
CA GLY A 141 -12.77 -7.48 4.15
C GLY A 141 -12.25 -6.73 2.92
N SER A 142 -11.81 -5.48 3.09
CA SER A 142 -11.14 -4.69 2.05
C SER A 142 -9.79 -4.18 2.54
N SER A 143 -8.73 -4.32 1.77
CA SER A 143 -7.44 -3.66 1.99
C SER A 143 -6.72 -3.56 0.64
N ASN A 144 -5.61 -2.84 0.57
CA ASN A 144 -4.91 -2.60 -0.68
C ASN A 144 -3.38 -2.67 -0.53
N ALA A 145 -2.69 -2.96 -1.62
CA ALA A 145 -1.24 -3.16 -1.61
C ALA A 145 -0.41 -1.87 -1.58
N VAL A 146 -1.03 -0.69 -1.71
CA VAL A 146 -0.32 0.59 -1.62
C VAL A 146 0.26 0.79 -0.22
N CYS A 147 -0.51 0.37 0.80
CA CYS A 147 -0.07 0.36 2.19
C CYS A 147 -0.80 -0.73 3.00
N MET A 148 -0.03 -1.60 3.63
CA MET A 148 -0.49 -2.74 4.41
C MET A 148 0.19 -2.74 5.78
N CYS A 149 -0.55 -2.48 6.85
CA CYS A 149 -0.11 -2.71 8.22
C CYS A 149 -0.52 -4.11 8.64
N MET A 150 0.45 -4.99 8.89
CA MET A 150 0.26 -6.41 9.10
C MET A 150 0.81 -6.84 10.46
N HIS A 151 0.03 -7.63 11.18
CA HIS A 151 0.51 -8.32 12.38
C HIS A 151 1.31 -9.56 11.98
N TRP A 152 2.40 -9.86 12.69
CA TRP A 152 3.31 -10.97 12.38
C TRP A 152 2.61 -12.33 12.25
N SER A 153 1.57 -12.58 13.07
CA SER A 153 0.82 -13.85 13.04
C SER A 153 0.10 -14.13 11.72
N LEU A 154 -0.07 -13.11 10.87
CA LEU A 154 -0.57 -13.26 9.51
C LEU A 154 0.34 -14.17 8.67
N PHE A 155 1.66 -13.99 8.77
CA PHE A 155 2.63 -14.72 7.95
C PHE A 155 2.67 -16.22 8.25
N HIS A 156 2.30 -16.64 9.47
CA HIS A 156 2.14 -18.06 9.80
C HIS A 156 1.00 -18.75 9.05
N GLN A 157 0.02 -17.97 8.58
CA GLN A 157 -1.16 -18.49 7.90
C GLN A 157 -1.04 -18.39 6.37
N VAL A 158 -0.56 -17.25 5.86
CA VAL A 158 -0.54 -16.99 4.41
C VAL A 158 0.86 -17.03 3.80
N GLY A 159 1.91 -17.11 4.61
CA GLY A 159 3.29 -16.98 4.16
C GLY A 159 3.66 -15.55 3.75
N PHE A 160 4.81 -15.41 3.10
CA PHE A 160 5.32 -14.14 2.58
C PHE A 160 4.88 -13.90 1.13
N PHE A 161 5.17 -12.71 0.57
CA PHE A 161 4.88 -12.40 -0.82
C PHE A 161 5.64 -13.37 -1.75
N ARG A 162 5.01 -13.79 -2.85
CA ARG A 162 5.67 -14.71 -3.80
C ARG A 162 6.83 -14.00 -4.49
N MET A 163 8.04 -14.51 -4.30
CA MET A 163 9.25 -14.05 -4.99
C MET A 163 9.31 -14.62 -6.40
N ALA A 164 8.77 -13.90 -7.38
CA ALA A 164 8.93 -14.26 -8.78
C ALA A 164 9.03 -12.98 -9.63
N PRO A 165 10.24 -12.56 -10.04
CA PRO A 165 10.44 -11.33 -10.82
C PRO A 165 9.60 -11.24 -12.09
N GLN A 166 9.19 -12.38 -12.65
CA GLN A 166 8.34 -12.44 -13.85
C GLN A 166 6.89 -11.98 -13.59
N LEU A 167 6.48 -11.77 -12.33
CA LEU A 167 5.11 -11.38 -11.98
C LEU A 167 4.85 -9.87 -12.13
N LEU A 168 5.90 -9.03 -12.17
CA LEU A 168 5.87 -7.58 -12.41
C LEU A 168 4.62 -6.87 -11.82
N GLY A 169 4.37 -7.05 -10.52
CA GLY A 169 3.25 -6.40 -9.82
C GLY A 169 2.00 -7.27 -9.63
N PHE A 170 2.08 -8.58 -9.87
CA PHE A 170 0.99 -9.54 -9.57
C PHE A 170 1.19 -10.29 -8.23
N GLU A 171 2.28 -10.00 -7.51
CA GLU A 171 2.64 -10.63 -6.25
C GLU A 171 1.60 -10.33 -5.15
N ASP A 172 1.06 -9.11 -5.14
CA ASP A 172 0.02 -8.68 -4.21
C ASP A 172 -1.30 -9.44 -4.43
N GLY A 173 -1.70 -9.65 -5.68
CA GLY A 173 -2.90 -10.41 -6.04
C GLY A 173 -2.85 -11.84 -5.51
N LEU A 174 -1.66 -12.48 -5.54
CA LEU A 174 -1.44 -13.81 -4.97
C LEU A 174 -1.52 -13.77 -3.44
N PHE A 175 -0.91 -12.77 -2.81
CA PHE A 175 -0.98 -12.60 -1.36
C PHE A 175 -2.42 -12.39 -0.88
N TYR A 176 -3.19 -11.52 -1.55
CA TYR A 176 -4.61 -11.32 -1.27
C TYR A 176 -5.46 -12.56 -1.56
N ASN A 177 -5.03 -13.44 -2.46
CA ASN A 177 -5.70 -14.72 -2.65
C ASN A 177 -5.54 -15.64 -1.44
N GLU A 178 -4.34 -15.70 -0.86
CA GLU A 178 -4.10 -16.48 0.36
C GLU A 178 -4.80 -15.88 1.58
N ILE A 179 -4.81 -14.55 1.73
CA ILE A 179 -5.62 -13.84 2.74
C ILE A 179 -7.08 -14.29 2.71
N ARG A 180 -7.68 -14.37 1.52
CA ARG A 180 -9.07 -14.80 1.36
C ARG A 180 -9.26 -16.29 1.71
N LYS A 181 -8.41 -17.17 1.22
CA LYS A 181 -8.50 -18.62 1.50
C LYS A 181 -8.41 -18.92 2.99
N HIS A 182 -7.55 -18.19 3.70
CA HIS A 182 -7.34 -18.33 5.14
C HIS A 182 -8.27 -17.46 5.99
N HIS A 183 -9.23 -16.74 5.38
CA HIS A 183 -10.21 -15.91 6.07
C HIS A 183 -9.56 -14.93 7.05
N ILE A 184 -8.42 -14.35 6.66
CA ILE A 184 -7.67 -13.42 7.51
C ILE A 184 -8.52 -12.17 7.76
N PRO A 185 -8.75 -11.76 9.02
CA PRO A 185 -9.52 -10.56 9.32
C PRO A 185 -8.73 -9.31 8.88
N HIS A 186 -9.31 -8.54 7.97
CA HIS A 186 -8.69 -7.32 7.45
C HIS A 186 -9.71 -6.23 7.11
N ALA A 187 -9.27 -4.96 7.09
CA ALA A 187 -10.12 -3.83 6.75
C ALA A 187 -9.36 -2.61 6.19
N THR A 188 -10.13 -1.69 5.60
CA THR A 188 -9.66 -0.34 5.26
C THR A 188 -10.35 0.63 6.20
N THR A 189 -9.59 1.53 6.83
CA THR A 189 -10.09 2.46 7.84
C THR A 189 -10.00 3.91 7.38
N GLY A 190 -11.02 4.71 7.71
CA GLY A 190 -11.02 6.17 7.54
C GLY A 190 -10.32 6.94 8.66
N SER A 191 -9.87 6.25 9.71
CA SER A 191 -9.13 6.86 10.83
C SER A 191 -7.70 7.29 10.45
N VAL A 192 -7.19 6.82 9.30
CA VAL A 192 -5.86 7.14 8.77
C VAL A 192 -5.96 7.36 7.27
N TRP A 193 -5.30 8.41 6.78
CA TRP A 193 -5.28 8.77 5.36
C TRP A 193 -3.86 8.81 4.81
N ILE A 194 -3.77 8.43 3.53
CA ILE A 194 -2.57 8.62 2.70
C ILE A 194 -2.95 9.33 1.40
N HIS A 195 -2.01 10.09 0.86
CA HIS A 195 -2.02 10.49 -0.54
C HIS A 195 -1.09 9.56 -1.31
N HIS A 196 -1.48 9.12 -2.50
CA HIS A 196 -0.70 8.26 -3.35
C HIS A 196 -0.63 8.87 -4.75
N PHE A 197 0.57 9.10 -5.27
CA PHE A 197 0.76 9.82 -6.53
C PHE A 197 0.30 9.03 -7.76
N GLY A 198 -0.11 7.76 -7.59
CA GLY A 198 -0.50 6.85 -8.65
C GLY A 198 0.67 5.93 -9.02
N GLN A 199 0.51 5.09 -10.03
CA GLN A 199 1.46 4.03 -10.43
C GLN A 199 2.81 4.57 -11.00
N VAL A 200 3.49 5.50 -10.34
CA VAL A 200 4.67 6.22 -10.86
C VAL A 200 5.75 5.23 -11.30
N THR A 201 6.05 4.24 -10.47
CA THR A 201 7.05 3.22 -10.77
C THR A 201 6.61 2.34 -11.95
N GLN A 202 5.34 1.90 -12.01
CA GLN A 202 4.87 1.07 -13.13
C GLN A 202 4.82 1.86 -14.43
N ASP A 203 4.45 3.14 -14.38
CA ASP A 203 4.40 4.00 -15.55
C ASP A 203 5.81 4.32 -16.06
N HIS A 204 6.77 4.53 -15.15
CA HIS A 204 8.19 4.62 -15.51
C HIS A 204 8.69 3.30 -16.14
N MET A 205 8.33 2.14 -15.58
CA MET A 205 8.68 0.84 -16.16
C MET A 205 8.05 0.64 -17.55
N LYS A 206 6.77 0.98 -17.74
CA LYS A 206 6.12 0.94 -19.05
C LYS A 206 6.86 1.85 -20.04
N MET A 207 7.23 3.06 -19.61
CA MET A 207 7.98 4.00 -20.43
C MET A 207 9.36 3.44 -20.85
N VAL A 208 10.14 2.89 -19.91
CA VAL A 208 11.43 2.25 -20.19
C VAL A 208 11.28 1.04 -21.12
N LEU A 209 10.21 0.27 -20.97
CA LEU A 209 9.88 -0.87 -21.82
C LEU A 209 9.23 -0.47 -23.17
N GLY A 210 9.02 0.81 -23.43
CA GLY A 210 8.36 1.30 -24.66
C GLY A 210 6.88 0.92 -24.76
N MET A 211 6.22 0.61 -23.65
CA MET A 211 4.81 0.20 -23.56
C MET A 211 3.88 1.42 -23.42
N ASN A 212 2.63 1.29 -23.87
CA ASN A 212 1.62 2.33 -23.64
C ASN A 212 1.22 2.37 -22.15
N THR A 213 0.86 3.54 -21.62
CA THR A 213 0.41 3.68 -20.21
C THR A 213 -0.82 2.82 -19.89
N LYS A 214 -1.68 2.57 -20.89
CA LYS A 214 -2.87 1.70 -20.78
C LYS A 214 -2.56 0.21 -20.82
N ASP A 215 -1.34 -0.19 -21.20
CA ASP A 215 -0.95 -1.59 -21.24
C ASP A 215 -0.67 -2.12 -19.84
N VAL A 216 -0.98 -3.39 -19.61
CA VAL A 216 -0.60 -4.09 -18.38
C VAL A 216 0.84 -4.57 -18.53
N LEU A 217 1.67 -4.36 -17.51
CA LEU A 217 3.07 -4.80 -17.49
C LEU A 217 3.22 -6.29 -17.81
N VAL A 218 2.31 -7.14 -17.29
CA VAL A 218 2.28 -8.58 -17.58
C VAL A 218 0.86 -9.09 -17.75
N LYS A 219 0.63 -9.88 -18.81
CA LYS A 219 -0.56 -10.70 -18.96
C LYS A 219 -0.32 -12.09 -18.37
N VAL A 220 -0.77 -12.29 -17.13
CA VAL A 220 -0.73 -13.60 -16.46
C VAL A 220 -2.07 -14.33 -16.57
N ASN A 221 -2.02 -15.66 -16.67
CA ASN A 221 -3.22 -16.49 -16.49
C ASN A 221 -3.55 -16.60 -15.00
N ASP A 222 -4.13 -15.53 -14.48
CA ASP A 222 -4.53 -15.36 -13.09
C ASP A 222 -5.36 -16.53 -12.54
N ARG A 223 -6.26 -17.11 -13.34
CA ARG A 223 -7.06 -18.28 -12.95
C ARG A 223 -6.19 -19.48 -12.56
N LYS A 224 -5.16 -19.78 -13.36
CA LYS A 224 -4.25 -20.92 -13.11
C LYS A 224 -3.35 -20.63 -11.90
N LEU A 225 -2.91 -19.39 -11.75
CA LEU A 225 -2.05 -18.98 -10.63
C LEU A 225 -2.79 -18.96 -9.29
N TYR A 226 -4.04 -18.49 -9.27
CA TYR A 226 -4.87 -18.49 -8.07
C TYR A 226 -5.45 -19.87 -7.73
N GLN A 227 -5.34 -20.83 -8.66
CA GLN A 227 -5.97 -22.15 -8.58
C GLN A 227 -7.50 -22.06 -8.37
N GLN A 228 -8.14 -21.15 -9.09
CA GLN A 228 -9.59 -20.90 -8.98
C GLN A 228 -10.33 -21.43 -10.20
N SER A 229 -11.57 -21.86 -9.99
CA SER A 229 -12.51 -22.08 -11.07
C SER A 229 -12.97 -20.75 -11.70
N TRP A 230 -13.52 -20.83 -12.92
CA TRP A 230 -14.10 -19.65 -13.57
C TRP A 230 -15.30 -19.07 -12.80
N ILE A 231 -16.09 -19.95 -12.16
CA ILE A 231 -17.30 -19.56 -11.41
C ILE A 231 -16.90 -18.79 -10.16
N GLU A 232 -15.97 -19.31 -9.36
CA GLU A 232 -15.48 -18.64 -8.13
C GLU A 232 -14.97 -17.23 -8.45
N ARG A 233 -14.17 -17.10 -9.51
CA ARG A 233 -13.65 -15.80 -9.94
C ARG A 233 -14.76 -14.84 -10.38
N LYS A 234 -15.80 -15.32 -11.06
CA LYS A 234 -16.92 -14.48 -11.51
C LYS A 234 -17.78 -14.03 -10.33
N LEU A 235 -18.10 -14.94 -9.42
CA LEU A 235 -18.83 -14.64 -8.18
C LEU A 235 -18.06 -13.65 -7.31
N HIS A 236 -16.76 -13.87 -7.11
CA HIS A 236 -15.91 -12.97 -6.35
C HIS A 236 -15.90 -11.54 -6.92
N ARG A 237 -15.71 -11.39 -8.24
CA ARG A 237 -15.78 -10.07 -8.88
C ARG A 237 -17.14 -9.42 -8.78
N HIS A 238 -18.21 -10.20 -8.85
CA HIS A 238 -19.56 -9.68 -8.67
C HIS A 238 -19.79 -9.17 -7.24
N GLN A 239 -19.36 -9.95 -6.24
CA GLN A 239 -19.43 -9.57 -4.84
C GLN A 239 -18.61 -8.31 -4.54
N LEU A 240 -17.37 -8.23 -5.03
CA LEU A 240 -16.53 -7.02 -4.88
C LEU A 240 -17.21 -5.78 -5.47
N LYS A 241 -17.75 -5.87 -6.69
CA LYS A 241 -18.47 -4.75 -7.31
C LYS A 241 -19.71 -4.34 -6.51
N ARG A 242 -20.41 -5.31 -5.94
CA ARG A 242 -21.58 -5.05 -5.08
C ARG A 242 -21.15 -4.34 -3.79
N SER A 243 -20.13 -4.84 -3.09
CA SER A 243 -19.60 -4.23 -1.87
C SER A 243 -19.10 -2.81 -2.12
N LEU A 244 -18.33 -2.57 -3.19
CA LEU A 244 -17.84 -1.23 -3.55
C LEU A 244 -18.99 -0.25 -3.77
N ARG A 245 -20.03 -0.64 -4.51
CA ARG A 245 -21.23 0.21 -4.70
C ARG A 245 -21.94 0.50 -3.40
N GLN A 246 -22.08 -0.50 -2.53
CA GLN A 246 -22.73 -0.33 -1.23
C GLN A 246 -21.95 0.61 -0.32
N TRP A 247 -20.64 0.39 -0.18
CA TRP A 247 -19.76 1.26 0.58
C TRP A 247 -19.79 2.68 0.05
N ARG A 248 -19.63 2.87 -1.26
CA ARG A 248 -19.69 4.20 -1.89
C ARG A 248 -20.99 4.94 -1.55
N THR A 249 -22.14 4.29 -1.72
CA THR A 249 -23.44 4.91 -1.42
C THR A 249 -23.58 5.26 0.06
N GLN A 250 -23.19 4.36 0.96
CA GLN A 250 -23.28 4.56 2.41
C GLN A 250 -22.33 5.66 2.88
N GLU A 251 -21.07 5.62 2.44
CA GLU A 251 -20.05 6.57 2.83
C GLU A 251 -20.35 7.98 2.31
N LEU A 252 -20.80 8.11 1.06
CA LEU A 252 -21.23 9.41 0.52
C LEU A 252 -22.43 9.98 1.28
N ALA A 253 -23.41 9.13 1.61
CA ALA A 253 -24.59 9.57 2.36
C ALA A 253 -24.26 9.99 3.80
N GLN A 254 -23.30 9.34 4.44
CA GLN A 254 -22.96 9.57 5.85
C GLN A 254 -21.88 10.65 6.04
N PHE A 255 -20.86 10.67 5.19
CA PHE A 255 -19.65 11.48 5.39
C PHE A 255 -19.41 12.52 4.28
N GLY A 256 -20.16 12.47 3.18
CA GLY A 256 -19.94 13.31 2.00
C GLY A 256 -18.72 12.93 1.16
N GLN A 257 -18.00 11.87 1.54
CA GLN A 257 -16.79 11.36 0.89
C GLN A 257 -16.62 9.85 1.15
N THR A 258 -15.74 9.19 0.41
CA THR A 258 -15.49 7.74 0.52
C THR A 258 -14.06 7.43 0.96
N LEU A 259 -13.80 6.22 1.45
CA LEU A 259 -12.44 5.81 1.86
C LEU A 259 -11.43 5.71 0.71
N HIS A 260 -11.87 5.88 -0.53
CA HIS A 260 -11.01 5.87 -1.70
C HIS A 260 -11.47 6.96 -2.67
N GLY A 261 -10.66 8.00 -2.82
CA GLY A 261 -10.88 9.06 -3.80
C GLY A 261 -9.72 9.16 -4.80
N TYR A 262 -9.91 9.96 -5.84
CA TYR A 262 -8.82 10.42 -6.69
C TYR A 262 -8.99 11.90 -7.06
N ARG A 263 -7.87 12.54 -7.39
CA ARG A 263 -7.81 13.93 -7.85
C ARG A 263 -7.91 13.97 -9.37
N ALA A 264 -8.88 14.71 -9.89
CA ALA A 264 -9.00 15.00 -11.31
C ALA A 264 -9.46 16.43 -11.52
N ASN A 265 -8.73 17.19 -12.35
CA ASN A 265 -9.03 18.59 -12.65
C ASN A 265 -9.23 19.44 -11.38
N GLN A 266 -8.40 19.24 -10.35
CA GLN A 266 -8.49 19.92 -9.05
C GLN A 266 -9.73 19.60 -8.22
N GLU A 267 -10.49 18.57 -8.58
CA GLU A 267 -11.66 18.09 -7.84
C GLU A 267 -11.44 16.70 -7.23
N PHE A 268 -12.14 16.43 -6.13
CA PHE A 268 -12.20 15.10 -5.54
C PHE A 268 -13.27 14.27 -6.21
N ILE A 269 -12.89 13.08 -6.68
CA ILE A 269 -13.82 12.08 -7.20
C ILE A 269 -13.78 10.85 -6.30
N TRP A 270 -14.94 10.48 -5.78
CA TRP A 270 -15.10 9.44 -4.76
C TRP A 270 -15.54 8.09 -5.36
N LEU A 271 -14.78 7.03 -5.03
CA LEU A 271 -14.94 5.65 -5.49
C LEU A 271 -15.57 4.73 -4.44
#